data_AF-A0A846NGN6-F1
#
_entry.id   AF-A0A846NGN6-F1
#
_cell.length_a   1.000
_cell.length_b   1.000
_cell.length_c   1.000
_cell.angle_alpha   90.00
_cell.angle_beta   90.00
_cell.angle_gamma   90.00
#
_symmetry.space_group_name_H-M   'P 1'
#
loop_
_entity.id
_entity.type
_entity.pdbx_description
1 polymer ?
#
loop_
_entity_poly.entity_id
_entity_poly.type
_entity_poly.pdbx_seq_one_letter_code
_entity_poly.pdbx_strand_id
1 'polypeptide(L)' 'QKAMGEIGKSFQDTKTAVLGLAFRGDVADSRHSPAYDIVDHLVELHALVVVHDPFIEYDAQLASSGVRLVKSIEDAING' A
#
# COMPACT_ATOMS: atom_id res chain seq x y z
N GLN A 1 12.14 -5.05 -8.89
CA GLN A 1 13.11 -4.48 -7.92
C GLN A 1 14.13 -3.49 -8.52
N LYS A 2 14.19 -3.29 -9.85
CA LYS A 2 15.19 -2.42 -10.51
C LYS A 2 15.28 -0.99 -9.94
N ALA A 3 14.14 -0.32 -9.72
CA ALA A 3 14.09 1.06 -9.21
C ALA A 3 14.75 1.23 -7.83
N MET A 4 14.53 0.27 -6.91
CA MET A 4 15.17 0.29 -5.58
C MET A 4 16.68 0.10 -5.67
N GLY A 5 17.13 -0.82 -6.54
CA GLY A 5 18.55 -1.03 -6.79
C GLY A 5 19.25 0.18 -7.41
N GLU A 6 18.57 0.91 -8.31
CA GLU A 6 19.10 2.14 -8.92
C GLU A 6 19.36 3.26 -7.90
N ILE A 7 18.58 3.30 -6.81
CA ILE A 7 18.77 4.28 -5.72
C ILE A 7 19.55 3.71 -4.52
N GLY A 8 20.12 2.51 -4.65
CA GLY A 8 20.92 1.87 -3.60
C GLY A 8 20.14 1.50 -2.33
N LYS A 9 18.82 1.30 -2.44
CA LYS A 9 17.95 0.90 -1.33
C LYS A 9 17.37 -0.49 -1.55
N SER A 10 16.97 -1.16 -0.47
CA SER A 10 16.14 -2.36 -0.50
C SER A 10 14.74 -2.05 0.02
N PHE A 11 13.81 -2.99 -0.11
CA PHE A 11 12.47 -2.86 0.48
C PHE A 11 12.46 -3.15 1.99
N GLN A 12 13.42 -3.92 2.48
CA GLN A 12 13.52 -4.27 3.89
C GLN A 12 13.57 -3.01 4.77
N ASP A 13 12.68 -2.95 5.76
CA ASP A 13 12.53 -1.86 6.72
C ASP A 13 12.31 -0.47 6.07
N THR A 14 11.97 -0.43 4.79
CA THR A 14 11.72 0.80 4.05
C THR A 14 10.24 1.11 4.01
N LYS A 15 9.86 2.32 4.47
CA LYS A 15 8.50 2.80 4.35
C LYS A 15 8.09 2.89 2.89
N THR A 16 7.03 2.17 2.54
CA THR A 16 6.53 2.09 1.17
C THR A 16 5.05 2.47 1.16
N ALA A 17 4.73 3.60 0.54
CA ALA A 17 3.35 4.04 0.34
C ALA A 17 2.78 3.43 -0.94
N VAL A 18 1.64 2.74 -0.84
CA VAL A 18 0.84 2.29 -1.98
C VAL A 18 -0.32 3.25 -2.15
N LEU A 19 -0.40 3.91 -3.30
CA LEU A 19 -1.43 4.92 -3.57
C LEU A 19 -2.52 4.31 -4.46
N GLY A 20 -3.71 4.18 -3.90
CA GLY A 20 -4.88 3.52 -4.49
C GLY A 20 -5.10 2.12 -3.94
N LEU A 21 -6.34 1.81 -3.60
CA LEU A 21 -6.82 0.49 -3.21
C LEU A 21 -8.05 0.07 -4.02
N ALA A 22 -8.92 1.00 -4.41
CA ALA A 22 -10.09 0.68 -5.22
C ALA A 22 -9.70 0.02 -6.57
N PHE A 23 -10.52 -0.94 -7.03
CA PHE A 23 -10.26 -1.67 -8.29
C PHE A 23 -10.39 -0.76 -9.53
N ARG A 24 -11.14 0.35 -9.41
CA ARG A 24 -11.35 1.39 -10.42
C ARG A 24 -11.48 2.75 -9.72
N GLY A 25 -11.17 3.82 -10.45
CA GLY A 25 -11.37 5.19 -9.97
C GLY A 25 -12.82 5.46 -9.57
N ASP A 26 -12.99 6.28 -8.54
CA ASP A 26 -14.27 6.80 -8.04
C ASP A 26 -15.29 5.77 -7.53
N VAL A 27 -14.85 4.55 -7.20
CA VAL A 27 -15.70 3.50 -6.60
C VAL A 27 -15.08 2.98 -5.32
N ALA A 28 -15.84 2.97 -4.22
CA ALA A 28 -15.41 2.41 -2.94
C ALA A 28 -15.51 0.87 -2.90
N ASP A 29 -14.90 0.20 -3.88
CA ASP A 29 -14.88 -1.26 -3.95
C ASP A 29 -13.44 -1.75 -4.17
N SER A 30 -12.96 -2.57 -3.24
CA SER A 30 -11.60 -3.13 -3.24
C SER A 30 -11.58 -4.63 -3.53
N ARG A 31 -12.72 -5.32 -3.61
CA ARG A 31 -12.83 -6.81 -3.55
C ARG A 31 -12.01 -7.58 -4.60
N HIS A 32 -11.67 -6.94 -5.71
CA HIS A 32 -10.86 -7.50 -6.79
C HIS A 32 -9.72 -6.57 -7.19
N SER A 33 -9.24 -5.77 -6.24
CA SER A 33 -8.16 -4.84 -6.49
C SER A 33 -6.85 -5.57 -6.74
N PRO A 34 -6.11 -5.25 -7.83
CA PRO A 34 -4.76 -5.74 -8.03
C PRO A 34 -3.77 -5.18 -7.00
N ALA A 35 -4.17 -4.17 -6.21
CA ALA A 35 -3.33 -3.58 -5.18
C ALA A 35 -3.00 -4.57 -4.06
N TYR A 36 -3.87 -5.56 -3.78
CA TYR A 36 -3.58 -6.57 -2.75
C TYR A 36 -2.35 -7.40 -3.09
N ASP A 37 -2.23 -7.91 -4.32
CA ASP A 37 -1.07 -8.69 -4.75
C ASP A 37 0.24 -7.89 -4.58
N ILE A 38 0.18 -6.58 -4.82
CA ILE A 38 1.32 -5.66 -4.64
C ILE A 38 1.63 -5.50 -3.15
N VAL A 39 0.62 -5.27 -2.32
CA VAL A 39 0.77 -5.11 -0.87
C VAL A 39 1.36 -6.38 -0.26
N ASP A 40 0.81 -7.54 -0.60
CA ASP A 40 1.27 -8.83 -0.08
C ASP A 40 2.74 -9.06 -0.45
N HIS A 41 3.13 -8.80 -1.70
CA HIS A 41 4.52 -8.93 -2.12
C HIS A 41 5.46 -7.96 -1.39
N LEU A 42 5.02 -6.72 -1.11
CA LEU A 42 5.82 -5.77 -0.34
C LEU A 42 5.96 -6.18 1.12
N VAL A 43 4.91 -6.73 1.73
CA VAL A 43 4.94 -7.28 3.09
C VAL A 43 5.88 -8.48 3.17
N GLU A 44 5.84 -9.41 2.20
CA GLU A 44 6.79 -10.52 2.10
C GLU A 44 8.25 -10.06 1.99
N LEU A 45 8.49 -8.91 1.35
CA LEU A 45 9.80 -8.26 1.27
C LEU A 45 10.18 -7.47 2.53
N HIS A 46 9.39 -7.57 3.61
CA HIS A 46 9.57 -6.87 4.89
C HIS A 46 9.56 -5.34 4.74
N ALA A 47 8.78 -4.81 3.79
CA ALA A 47 8.55 -3.38 3.68
C ALA A 47 7.56 -2.89 4.74
N LEU A 48 7.73 -1.64 5.18
CA LEU A 48 6.78 -0.98 6.08
C LEU A 48 5.68 -0.34 5.23
N VAL A 49 4.64 -1.11 4.91
CA VAL A 49 3.60 -0.71 3.95
C VAL A 49 2.54 0.18 4.59
N VAL A 50 2.20 1.27 3.90
CA VAL A 50 1.02 2.10 4.19
C VAL A 50 0.22 2.23 2.89
N VAL A 51 -1.08 1.98 2.94
CA VAL A 51 -1.98 2.12 1.78
C VAL A 51 -2.76 3.41 1.93
N HIS A 52 -2.89 4.15 0.84
CA HIS A 52 -3.75 5.32 0.74
C HIS A 52 -4.90 5.06 -0.22
N ASP A 53 -6.13 5.31 0.22
CA ASP A 53 -7.28 5.42 -0.67
C ASP A 53 -8.31 6.40 -0.06
N PRO A 54 -8.76 7.43 -0.79
CA PRO A 54 -9.69 8.42 -0.26
C PRO A 54 -11.14 7.92 -0.15
N PHE A 55 -11.49 6.83 -0.85
CA PHE A 55 -12.88 6.33 -0.93
C PHE A 55 -13.13 5.10 -0.04
N ILE A 56 -12.08 4.37 0.33
CA ILE A 56 -12.20 3.20 1.21
C ILE A 56 -12.03 3.63 2.68
N GLU A 57 -13.10 3.46 3.47
CA GLU A 57 -13.10 3.78 4.91
C GLU A 57 -12.35 2.75 5.75
N TYR A 58 -12.52 1.47 5.40
CA TYR A 58 -11.97 0.34 6.12
C TYR A 58 -11.82 -0.84 5.16
N ASP A 59 -10.73 -1.58 5.33
CA ASP A 59 -10.45 -2.79 4.56
C ASP A 59 -9.99 -3.90 5.51
N ALA A 60 -10.77 -4.98 5.57
CA ALA A 60 -10.51 -6.09 6.48
C ALA A 60 -9.25 -6.89 6.11
N GLN A 61 -8.93 -6.97 4.81
CA GLN A 61 -7.76 -7.70 4.33
C GLN A 61 -6.49 -6.97 4.73
N LEU A 62 -6.42 -5.65 4.49
CA LEU A 62 -5.29 -4.83 4.96
C LEU A 62 -5.13 -4.88 6.47
N ALA A 63 -6.23 -4.79 7.23
CA ALA A 63 -6.20 -4.87 8.68
C ALA A 63 -5.64 -6.22 9.17
N SER A 64 -6.02 -7.32 8.51
CA SER A 64 -5.52 -8.66 8.84
C SER A 64 -4.02 -8.83 8.55
N SER A 65 -3.49 -8.11 7.55
CA SER A 65 -2.06 -8.06 7.21
C SER A 65 -1.27 -7.02 8.02
N GLY A 66 -1.91 -6.34 8.98
CA GLY A 66 -1.27 -5.29 9.78
C GLY A 66 -0.92 -4.02 9.00
N VAL A 67 -1.48 -3.85 7.79
CA VAL A 67 -1.22 -2.72 6.91
C VAL A 67 -2.20 -1.58 7.22
N ARG A 68 -1.66 -0.39 7.42
CA ARG A 68 -2.46 0.80 7.72
C ARG A 68 -3.06 1.38 6.43
N LEU A 69 -4.38 1.63 6.44
CA LEU A 69 -5.08 2.41 5.43
C LEU A 69 -5.22 3.87 5.89
N VAL A 70 -4.93 4.83 5.02
CA VAL A 70 -5.07 6.27 5.27
C VAL A 70 -5.81 6.98 4.13
N LYS A 71 -6.51 8.07 4.45
CA LYS A 71 -7.29 8.85 3.47
C LYS A 71 -6.55 10.03 2.88
N SER A 72 -5.44 10.44 3.47
CA SER A 72 -4.63 11.57 3.02
C SER A 72 -3.34 11.04 2.39
N ILE A 73 -2.92 11.65 1.28
CA ILE A 73 -1.65 11.32 0.63
C ILE A 73 -0.51 11.71 1.56
N GLU A 74 -0.63 12.86 2.23
CA GLU A 74 0.33 13.39 3.18
C GLU A 74 0.63 12.36 4.29
N ASP A 75 -0.40 11.77 4.89
CA ASP A 75 -0.22 10.71 5.91
C ASP A 75 0.52 9.48 5.37
N ALA A 76 0.30 9.15 4.10
CA ALA A 76 0.93 7.99 3.45
C ALA A 76 2.42 8.23 3.20
N ILE A 77 2.79 9.42 2.73
CA ILE A 77 4.15 9.72 2.28
C ILE A 77 5.04 10.32 3.38
N ASN A 78 4.48 10.86 4.46
CA ASN A 78 5.27 11.44 5.55
C ASN A 78 6.07 10.39 6.30
N GLY A 79 7.40 10.38 6.16
CA GLY A 79 8.30 9.42 6.80
C GLY A 79 9.77 9.82 6.61
#